data_AF-A0ABD6BUP7-F1
#
_entry.id   AF-A0ABD6BUP7-F1
#
_cell.length_a   1.000
_cell.length_b   1.000
_cell.length_c   1.000
_cell.angle_alpha   90.00
_cell.angle_beta   90.00
_cell.angle_gamma   90.00
#
_symmetry.space_group_name_H-M   'P 1'
#
loop_
_entity.id
_entity.type
_entity.pdbx_description
1 polymer ?
#
loop_
_entity_poly.entity_id
_entity_poly.type
_entity_poly.pdbx_seq_one_letter_code
_entity_poly.pdbx_strand_id
1 'polypeptide(L)'
;MLSRLETSFRDCITTHAPDWMETAPIPPSVIDDIRDRETEARKAEVALDPVHYAQFSTLVTVITSREDCWRRYGFEADHEAGSALADVVDLRNDVAHSTPIIENTNRGIGETGRTITDLEATYRTIGELLQA
;
A
#
# COMPACT_ATOMS: atom_id res chain seq x y z
N MET A 1 5.35 10.27 -5.79
CA MET A 1 5.90 8.90 -5.81
C MET A 1 4.88 7.89 -5.28
N LEU A 2 4.31 8.11 -4.09
CA LEU A 2 3.25 7.24 -3.54
C LEU A 2 2.09 6.96 -4.50
N SER A 3 1.52 7.98 -5.14
CA SER A 3 0.43 7.76 -6.12
C SER A 3 0.86 6.90 -7.32
N ARG A 4 2.13 6.99 -7.74
CA ARG A 4 2.67 6.12 -8.81
C ARG A 4 2.84 4.68 -8.34
N LEU A 5 3.29 4.50 -7.09
CA LEU A 5 3.42 3.17 -6.48
C LEU A 5 2.04 2.53 -6.31
N GLU A 6 1.04 3.30 -5.88
CA GLU A 6 -0.34 2.85 -5.77
C GLU A 6 -0.90 2.40 -7.13
N THR A 7 -0.66 3.15 -8.21
CA THR A 7 -0.99 2.71 -9.57
C THR A 7 -0.29 1.41 -9.93
N SER A 8 1.02 1.30 -9.68
CA SER A 8 1.79 0.07 -9.94
C SER A 8 1.23 -1.14 -9.19
N PHE A 9 0.82 -0.97 -7.93
CA PHE A 9 0.20 -2.03 -7.14
C PHE A 9 -1.12 -2.47 -7.74
N ARG A 10 -1.96 -1.54 -8.18
CA ARG A 10 -3.21 -1.88 -8.88
C ARG A 10 -2.94 -2.70 -10.13
N ASP A 11 -2.00 -2.26 -10.98
CA ASP A 11 -1.66 -2.96 -12.23
C ASP A 11 -1.16 -4.39 -11.94
N CYS A 12 -0.33 -4.54 -10.91
CA CYS A 12 0.19 -5.84 -10.48
C CYS A 12 -0.93 -6.75 -9.98
N ILE A 13 -1.85 -6.25 -9.16
CA ILE A 13 -2.98 -7.02 -8.62
C ILE A 13 -3.92 -7.43 -9.76
N THR A 14 -4.27 -6.51 -10.65
CA THR A 14 -5.11 -6.80 -11.82
C THR A 14 -4.50 -7.91 -12.70
N THR A 15 -3.17 -7.93 -12.83
CA THR A 15 -2.47 -8.89 -13.68
C THR A 15 -2.26 -10.25 -13.00
N HIS A 16 -1.85 -10.27 -11.73
CA HIS A 16 -1.31 -11.46 -11.06
C HIS A 16 -2.19 -12.00 -9.92
N ALA A 17 -3.24 -11.27 -9.54
CA ALA A 17 -4.16 -11.67 -8.49
C ALA A 17 -5.60 -11.24 -8.82
N PRO A 18 -6.18 -11.62 -9.98
CA PRO A 18 -7.53 -11.20 -10.35
C PRO A 18 -8.61 -11.71 -9.37
N ASP A 19 -8.33 -12.78 -8.64
CA ASP A 19 -9.15 -13.43 -7.61
C ASP A 19 -8.81 -12.97 -6.17
N TRP A 20 -8.18 -11.79 -6.02
CA TRP A 20 -7.71 -11.30 -4.73
C TRP A 20 -8.84 -11.08 -3.71
N MET A 21 -10.06 -10.75 -4.16
CA MET A 21 -11.19 -10.51 -3.26
C MET A 21 -11.64 -11.79 -2.54
N GLU A 22 -11.38 -12.95 -3.13
CA GLU A 22 -11.72 -14.26 -2.55
C GLU A 22 -10.53 -14.93 -1.85
N THR A 23 -9.30 -14.63 -2.27
CA THR A 23 -8.11 -15.40 -1.86
C THR A 23 -7.15 -14.65 -0.93
N ALA A 24 -7.12 -13.32 -0.97
CA ALA A 24 -6.23 -12.56 -0.11
C ALA A 24 -6.75 -12.57 1.34
N PRO A 25 -5.85 -12.49 2.35
CA PRO A 25 -6.22 -12.50 3.77
C PRO A 25 -6.80 -11.15 4.22
N ILE A 26 -7.92 -10.74 3.62
CA ILE A 26 -8.61 -9.48 3.86
C ILE A 26 -9.88 -9.76 4.69
N PRO A 27 -10.14 -9.00 5.76
CA PRO A 27 -11.37 -9.15 6.53
C PRO A 27 -12.61 -8.95 5.64
N PRO A 28 -13.68 -9.77 5.79
CA PRO A 28 -14.90 -9.64 4.99
C PRO A 28 -15.49 -8.23 5.01
N SER A 29 -15.45 -7.54 6.16
CA SER A 29 -15.93 -6.16 6.27
C SER A 29 -15.18 -5.18 5.38
N VAL A 30 -13.89 -5.40 5.12
CA VAL A 30 -13.11 -4.55 4.22
C VAL A 30 -13.49 -4.82 2.76
N ILE A 31 -13.81 -6.07 2.41
CA ILE A 31 -14.34 -6.41 1.08
C ILE A 31 -15.72 -5.79 0.87
N ASP A 32 -16.58 -5.83 1.88
CA ASP A 32 -17.91 -5.19 1.82
C ASP A 32 -17.80 -3.67 1.66
N ASP A 33 -16.91 -3.02 2.42
CA ASP A 33 -16.62 -1.59 2.26
C ASP A 33 -16.16 -1.21 0.83
N ILE A 34 -15.40 -2.09 0.17
CA ILE A 34 -14.93 -1.89 -1.22
C ILE A 34 -16.11 -1.99 -2.19
N ARG A 35 -16.99 -2.97 -2.00
CA ARG A 35 -18.22 -3.14 -2.81
C ARG A 35 -19.19 -1.98 -2.63
N ASP A 36 -19.28 -1.43 -1.42
CA ASP A 36 -20.10 -0.25 -1.15
C ASP A 36 -19.56 0.97 -1.91
N ARG A 37 -18.23 1.21 -1.87
CA ARG A 37 -17.59 2.28 -2.65
C ARG A 37 -17.76 2.08 -4.16
N GLU A 38 -17.63 0.86 -4.64
CA GLU A 38 -17.90 0.53 -6.05
C GLU A 38 -19.35 0.83 -6.42
N THR A 39 -20.31 0.44 -5.57
CA THR A 39 -21.74 0.67 -5.81
C THR A 39 -22.06 2.15 -5.87
N GLU A 40 -21.52 2.96 -4.95
CA GLU A 40 -21.68 4.41 -4.98
C GLU A 40 -21.00 5.05 -6.20
N ALA A 41 -19.81 4.59 -6.59
CA ALA A 41 -19.13 5.07 -7.79
C ALA A 41 -19.93 4.76 -9.06
N ARG A 42 -20.52 3.56 -9.14
CA ARG A 42 -21.35 3.14 -10.28
C ARG A 42 -22.61 3.99 -10.41
N LYS A 43 -23.22 4.40 -9.29
CA LYS A 43 -24.34 5.36 -9.29
C LYS A 43 -23.93 6.73 -9.84
N ALA A 44 -22.66 7.09 -9.71
CA ALA A 44 -22.07 8.30 -10.28
C ALA A 44 -21.45 8.07 -11.68
N GLU A 45 -21.81 6.97 -12.37
CA GLU A 45 -21.32 6.60 -13.72
C GLU A 45 -19.81 6.33 -13.80
N VAL A 46 -19.15 6.07 -12.67
CA VAL A 46 -17.76 5.63 -12.61
C VAL A 46 -17.73 4.11 -12.42
N ALA A 47 -17.24 3.40 -13.43
CA ALA A 47 -17.14 1.94 -13.42
C ALA A 47 -15.68 1.50 -13.61
N LEU A 48 -14.91 1.57 -12.53
CA LEU A 48 -13.56 1.02 -12.43
C LEU A 48 -13.58 -0.37 -11.78
N ASP A 49 -12.49 -1.13 -11.96
CA ASP A 49 -12.32 -2.44 -11.31
C ASP A 49 -12.26 -2.31 -9.77
N PRO A 50 -12.68 -3.34 -9.00
CA PRO A 50 -12.72 -3.30 -7.54
C PRO A 50 -11.42 -2.84 -6.86
N VAL A 51 -10.27 -3.13 -7.46
CA VAL A 51 -8.94 -2.72 -6.98
C VAL A 51 -8.78 -1.19 -6.87
N HIS A 52 -9.57 -0.41 -7.63
CA HIS A 52 -9.55 1.05 -7.56
C HIS A 52 -10.25 1.60 -6.32
N TYR A 53 -11.15 0.84 -5.69
CA TYR A 53 -11.85 1.24 -4.48
C TYR A 53 -11.20 0.67 -3.20
N ALA A 54 -10.15 -0.14 -3.35
CA ALA A 54 -9.35 -0.64 -2.25
C ALA A 54 -8.47 0.45 -1.63
N GLN A 55 -8.29 0.40 -0.31
CA GLN A 55 -7.36 1.28 0.40
C GLN A 55 -5.91 0.85 0.12
N PHE A 56 -4.96 1.77 0.31
CA PHE A 56 -3.54 1.48 0.08
C PHE A 56 -3.02 0.29 0.91
N SER A 57 -3.42 0.20 2.19
CA SER A 57 -3.10 -0.94 3.05
C SER A 57 -3.67 -2.27 2.52
N THR A 58 -4.88 -2.24 1.96
CA THR A 58 -5.48 -3.40 1.29
C THR A 58 -4.66 -3.83 0.08
N LEU A 59 -4.21 -2.88 -0.75
CA LEU A 59 -3.32 -3.20 -1.88
C LEU A 59 -2.04 -3.89 -1.38
N VAL A 60 -1.42 -3.37 -0.32
CA VAL A 60 -0.23 -3.98 0.29
C VAL A 60 -0.51 -5.39 0.78
N THR A 61 -1.63 -5.64 1.46
CA THR A 61 -2.03 -7.00 1.88
C THR A 61 -2.12 -7.96 0.69
N VAL A 62 -2.69 -7.54 -0.43
CA VAL A 62 -2.76 -8.39 -1.64
C VAL A 62 -1.36 -8.63 -2.20
N ILE A 63 -0.56 -7.58 -2.37
CA ILE A 63 0.81 -7.69 -2.90
C ILE A 63 1.65 -8.67 -2.08
N THR A 64 1.62 -8.58 -0.74
CA THR A 64 2.44 -9.43 0.13
C THR A 64 1.91 -10.87 0.21
N SER A 65 0.62 -11.09 0.02
CA SER A 65 0.02 -12.44 0.02
C SER A 65 0.22 -13.24 -1.26
N ARG A 66 0.74 -12.63 -2.34
CA ARG A 66 0.81 -13.21 -3.68
C ARG A 66 2.24 -13.23 -4.21
N GLU A 67 2.78 -14.44 -4.41
CA GLU A 67 4.16 -14.66 -4.87
C GLU A 67 4.51 -13.91 -6.15
N ASP A 68 3.65 -14.00 -7.15
CA ASP A 68 3.84 -13.28 -8.42
C ASP A 68 3.86 -11.75 -8.23
N CYS A 69 3.15 -11.23 -7.22
CA CYS A 69 3.12 -9.81 -6.94
C CYS A 69 4.37 -9.33 -6.22
N TRP A 70 4.76 -9.93 -5.09
CA TRP A 70 5.94 -9.45 -4.37
C TRP A 70 7.25 -9.75 -5.11
N ARG A 71 7.33 -10.85 -5.87
CA ARG A 71 8.51 -11.10 -6.73
C ARG A 71 8.68 -10.06 -7.82
N ARG A 72 7.58 -9.53 -8.36
CA ARG A 72 7.64 -8.42 -9.33
C ARG A 72 8.38 -7.23 -8.77
N TYR A 73 8.30 -7.00 -7.46
CA TYR A 73 8.98 -5.91 -6.76
C TYR A 73 10.37 -6.28 -6.25
N GLY A 74 10.91 -7.43 -6.66
CA GLY A 74 12.27 -7.87 -6.31
C GLY A 74 12.41 -8.41 -4.89
N PHE A 75 11.31 -8.68 -4.18
CA PHE A 75 11.36 -9.36 -2.90
C PHE A 75 11.60 -10.85 -3.10
N GLU A 76 12.29 -11.49 -2.15
CA GLU A 76 12.54 -12.94 -2.17
C GLU A 76 11.57 -13.70 -1.26
N ALA A 77 10.90 -13.01 -0.33
CA ALA A 77 9.92 -13.57 0.59
C ALA A 77 8.79 -12.58 0.93
N ASP A 78 7.64 -13.13 1.35
CA ASP A 78 6.46 -12.38 1.78
C ASP A 78 6.73 -11.52 3.03
N HIS A 79 7.50 -12.01 3.99
CA HIS A 79 7.83 -11.27 5.21
C HIS A 79 8.72 -10.05 4.91
N GLU A 80 9.57 -10.14 3.88
CA GLU A 80 10.48 -9.07 3.46
C GLU A 80 9.66 -7.95 2.81
N ALA A 81 8.78 -8.33 1.88
CA ALA A 81 7.79 -7.43 1.29
C ALA A 81 6.91 -6.79 2.37
N GLY A 82 6.42 -7.58 3.33
CA GLY A 82 5.58 -7.11 4.43
C GLY A 82 6.27 -6.05 5.28
N SER A 83 7.52 -6.27 5.67
CA SER A 83 8.28 -5.29 6.46
C SER A 83 8.52 -4.01 5.69
N ALA A 84 8.99 -4.10 4.43
CA ALA A 84 9.30 -2.93 3.62
C ALA A 84 8.05 -2.10 3.29
N LEU A 85 6.93 -2.77 3.01
CA LEU A 85 5.68 -2.10 2.64
C LEU A 85 4.91 -1.55 3.86
N ALA A 86 5.13 -2.07 5.06
CA ALA A 86 4.56 -1.49 6.29
C ALA A 86 5.03 -0.04 6.49
N ASP A 87 6.32 0.24 6.31
CA ASP A 87 6.86 1.60 6.42
C ASP A 87 6.25 2.56 5.40
N VAL A 88 5.94 2.04 4.20
CA VAL A 88 5.26 2.80 3.13
C VAL A 88 3.80 3.07 3.47
N VAL A 89 3.09 2.11 4.08
CA VAL A 89 1.72 2.31 4.59
C VAL A 89 1.71 3.39 5.66
N ASP A 90 2.66 3.33 6.60
CA ASP A 90 2.80 4.34 7.65
C ASP A 90 3.07 5.73 7.05
N LEU A 91 3.96 5.83 6.06
CA LEU A 91 4.23 7.10 5.38
C LEU A 91 2.98 7.64 4.66
N ARG A 92 2.22 6.76 3.99
CA ARG A 92 0.97 7.16 3.32
C ARG A 92 -0.05 7.67 4.34
N ASN A 93 -0.16 7.02 5.49
CA ASN A 93 -1.06 7.44 6.57
C ASN A 93 -0.59 8.76 7.19
N ASP A 94 0.70 8.95 7.39
CA ASP A 94 1.29 10.22 7.85
C ASP A 94 0.92 11.38 6.91
N VAL A 95 1.04 11.17 5.60
CA VAL A 95 0.64 12.16 4.59
C VAL A 95 -0.86 12.43 4.63
N ALA A 96 -1.69 11.39 4.77
CA ALA A 96 -3.15 11.52 4.84
C ALA A 96 -3.62 12.29 6.10
N HIS A 97 -2.88 12.17 7.20
CA HIS A 97 -3.21 12.80 8.47
C HIS A 97 -2.44 14.10 8.75
N SER A 98 -1.59 14.55 7.83
CA SER A 98 -0.71 15.72 8.02
C SER A 98 0.17 15.59 9.28
N THR A 99 0.73 14.40 9.53
CA THR A 99 1.64 14.14 10.65
C THR A 99 2.92 14.99 10.52
N PRO A 100 3.38 15.68 11.58
CA PRO A 100 4.59 16.49 11.53
C PRO A 100 5.86 15.64 11.35
N ILE A 101 6.78 16.14 10.53
CA ILE A 101 8.14 15.61 10.41
C ILE A 101 8.99 16.20 11.53
N ILE A 102 9.67 15.34 12.29
CA ILE A 102 10.58 15.76 13.35
C ILE A 102 12.01 15.67 12.79
N GLU A 103 12.71 16.80 12.82
CA GLU A 103 14.14 16.89 12.48
C GLU A 103 14.97 16.32 13.62
N ASN A 104 14.88 15.00 13.81
CA ASN A 104 15.75 14.26 14.71
C ASN A 104 16.30 13.04 13.96
N THR A 105 17.59 12.75 14.11
CA THR A 105 18.23 11.59 13.46
C THR A 105 18.08 10.30 14.25
N ASN A 106 17.52 10.36 15.47
CA ASN A 106 17.22 9.21 16.33
C ASN A 106 15.86 9.37 17.01
N ARG A 107 15.09 8.28 17.09
CA ARG A 107 13.80 8.25 17.79
C ARG A 107 14.02 8.29 19.31
N GLY A 108 13.92 9.46 19.93
CA GLY A 108 13.98 9.62 21.38
C GLY A 108 12.69 9.11 22.06
N ILE A 109 12.81 8.61 23.30
CA ILE A 109 11.64 8.18 24.10
C ILE A 109 10.76 9.42 24.38
N GLY A 110 9.62 9.51 23.71
CA GLY A 110 8.62 10.57 23.89
C GLY A 110 8.35 11.44 22.66
N GLU A 111 9.07 11.26 21.55
CA GLU A 111 8.84 11.99 20.31
C GLU A 111 7.83 11.26 19.42
N THR A 112 6.64 11.85 19.24
CA THR A 112 5.62 11.37 18.30
C THR A 112 5.79 12.06 16.94
N GLY A 113 6.49 11.41 16.01
CA GLY A 113 6.65 11.87 14.62
C GLY A 113 7.69 11.06 13.85
N ARG A 114 7.69 11.21 12.52
CA ARG A 114 8.65 10.53 11.63
C ARG A 114 9.97 11.29 11.60
N THR A 115 11.08 10.58 11.73
CA THR A 115 12.43 11.14 11.60
C THR A 115 12.79 11.37 10.13
N ILE A 116 13.72 12.28 9.84
CA ILE A 116 14.23 12.49 8.47
C ILE A 116 14.89 11.21 7.93
N THR A 117 15.65 10.51 8.77
CA THR A 117 16.31 9.24 8.38
C THR A 117 15.30 8.18 7.95
N ASP A 118 14.22 7.99 8.73
CA ASP A 118 13.16 7.03 8.40
C ASP A 118 12.44 7.44 7.10
N LEU A 119 12.23 8.74 6.89
CA LEU A 119 11.59 9.29 5.70
C LEU A 119 12.44 9.06 4.44
N GLU A 120 13.74 9.36 4.50
CA GLU A 120 14.67 9.14 3.38
C GLU A 120 14.79 7.67 3.01
N ALA A 121 14.86 6.78 4.01
CA ALA A 121 14.86 5.34 3.79
C ALA A 121 13.58 4.89 3.08
N THR A 122 12.41 5.33 3.57
CA THR A 122 11.12 4.97 2.96
C THR A 122 11.00 5.49 1.52
N TYR A 123 11.44 6.71 1.23
CA TYR A 123 11.44 7.24 -0.14
C TYR A 123 12.38 6.48 -1.07
N ARG A 124 13.53 6.02 -0.57
CA ARG A 124 14.44 5.16 -1.33
C ARG A 124 13.77 3.84 -1.69
N THR A 125 13.14 3.18 -0.72
CA THR A 125 12.35 1.96 -0.95
C THR A 125 11.30 2.18 -2.04
N ILE A 126 10.52 3.26 -1.97
CA ILE A 126 9.53 3.58 -3.01
C ILE A 126 10.18 3.77 -4.38
N GLY A 127 11.37 4.40 -4.43
CA GLY A 127 12.13 4.59 -5.66
C GLY A 127 12.57 3.26 -6.30
N GLU A 128 13.07 2.34 -5.48
CA GLU A 128 13.49 1.00 -5.90
C GLU A 128 12.30 0.18 -6.41
N LEU A 129 11.17 0.20 -5.68
CA LEU A 129 9.93 -0.48 -6.08
C LEU A 129 9.36 0.01 -7.42
N LEU A 130 9.58 1.28 -7.76
CA LEU A 130 9.12 1.87 -9.03
C LEU A 130 10.06 1.59 -10.21
N GLN A 131 11.22 0.99 -9.98
CA GLN A 131 12.20 0.62 -10.99
C GLN A 131 12.22 -0.88 -11.30
N ALA A 132 11.52 -1.69 -10.49
CA ALA A 132 11.32 -3.12 -10.70
C ALA A 132 10.29 -3.42 -11.79
#